data_AF-A0A8T8D3P2-F1
#
_entry.id   AF-A0A8T8D3P2-F1
#
_cell.length_a   1.000
_cell.length_b   1.000
_cell.length_c   1.000
_cell.angle_alpha   90.00
_cell.angle_beta   90.00
_cell.angle_gamma   90.00
#
_symmetry.space_group_name_H-M   'P 1'
#
loop_
_entity.id
_entity.type
_entity.pdbx_description
1 polymer ?
#
loop_
_entity_poly.entity_id
_entity_poly.type
_entity_poly.pdbx_seq_one_letter_code
_entity_poly.pdbx_strand_id
1 'polypeptide(L)'
;MTPPSVWRAYSYAWITLGFFIISIVGHWVFGWFAYLDDQQALGQPPEFGGYLIEMSRDTLENWQSEFLQLLWQVGGLAFLLFVGSPQSKESTDRMEAKIDALLRLVDPKKGKEAIRELDLQYDGRHTDEPHAHRN
;
A
#
# COMPACT_ATOMS: atom_id res chain seq x y z
N MET A 1 -11.25 -20.23 25.57
CA MET A 1 -10.22 -19.95 24.53
C MET A 1 -9.17 -19.07 25.17
N THR A 2 -7.90 -19.50 25.25
CA THR A 2 -6.81 -18.64 25.71
C THR A 2 -6.46 -17.63 24.60
N PRO A 3 -6.28 -16.34 24.92
CA PRO A 3 -5.87 -15.36 23.93
C PRO A 3 -4.53 -15.77 23.30
N PRO A 4 -4.32 -15.53 21.99
CA PRO A 4 -3.05 -15.85 21.36
C PRO A 4 -1.92 -15.07 22.04
N SER A 5 -0.76 -15.71 22.23
CA SER A 5 0.40 -15.03 22.80
C SER A 5 0.85 -13.90 21.87
N VAL A 6 1.24 -12.77 22.44
CA VAL A 6 1.76 -11.59 21.70
C VAL A 6 2.88 -12.01 20.74
N TRP A 7 3.73 -12.96 21.15
CA TRP A 7 4.78 -13.54 20.32
C TRP A 7 4.28 -14.27 19.08
N ARG A 8 3.17 -15.03 19.16
CA ARG A 8 2.56 -15.67 17.99
C ARG A 8 1.79 -14.68 17.13
N ALA A 9 1.05 -13.77 17.77
CA ALA A 9 0.26 -12.75 17.09
C ALA A 9 1.11 -11.81 16.24
N TYR A 10 2.31 -11.45 16.71
CA TYR A 10 3.25 -10.55 16.04
C TYR A 10 4.52 -11.25 15.54
N SER A 11 4.46 -12.57 15.33
CA SER A 11 5.62 -13.37 14.91
C SER A 11 6.31 -12.82 13.66
N TYR A 12 5.53 -12.42 12.64
CA TYR A 12 6.05 -11.76 11.44
C TYR A 12 6.83 -10.48 11.75
N ALA A 13 6.28 -9.61 12.61
CA ALA A 13 6.95 -8.36 12.99
C ALA A 13 8.29 -8.61 13.70
N TRP A 14 8.34 -9.60 14.61
CA TRP A 14 9.57 -9.95 15.32
C TRP A 14 10.64 -10.55 14.41
N ILE A 15 10.25 -11.44 13.49
CA ILE A 15 11.19 -12.04 12.52
C ILE A 15 11.76 -10.96 11.62
N THR A 16 10.90 -10.09 11.07
CA THR A 16 11.33 -8.98 10.21
C THR A 16 12.20 -7.98 10.97
N LEU A 17 11.86 -7.65 12.22
CA LEU A 17 12.69 -6.81 13.07
C LEU A 17 14.07 -7.44 13.32
N GLY A 18 14.14 -8.76 13.53
CA GLY A 18 15.39 -9.49 13.65
C GLY A 18 16.26 -9.36 12.41
N PHE A 19 15.69 -9.58 11.22
CA PHE A 19 16.41 -9.37 9.95
C PHE A 19 16.86 -7.92 9.77
N PHE A 20 16.01 -6.96 10.12
CA PHE A 20 16.34 -5.53 10.06
C PHE A 20 17.51 -5.17 10.99
N ILE A 21 17.52 -5.67 12.23
CA ILE A 21 18.61 -5.42 13.17
C ILE A 21 19.92 -6.02 12.65
N ILE A 22 19.88 -7.26 12.14
CA ILE A 22 21.07 -7.90 11.57
C ILE A 22 21.59 -7.12 10.37
N SER A 23 20.70 -6.68 9.47
CA SER A 23 21.09 -5.94 8.27
C SER A 23 21.64 -4.55 8.61
N ILE A 24 21.00 -3.80 9.51
CA ILE A 24 21.47 -2.46 9.88
C ILE A 24 22.79 -2.51 10.65
N VAL A 25 22.96 -3.48 11.56
CA VAL A 25 24.25 -3.69 12.23
C VAL A 25 25.31 -4.08 11.21
N GLY A 26 25.01 -4.98 10.28
CA GLY A 26 25.91 -5.33 9.19
C GLY A 26 26.30 -4.12 8.34
N HIS A 27 25.33 -3.30 7.95
CA HIS A 27 25.56 -2.07 7.17
C HIS A 27 26.56 -1.13 7.84
N TRP A 28 26.39 -0.88 9.14
CA TRP A 28 27.34 -0.06 9.90
C TRP A 28 28.69 -0.76 10.07
N VAL A 29 28.74 -2.03 10.45
CA VAL A 29 30.01 -2.76 10.61
C VAL A 29 30.83 -2.79 9.31
N PHE A 30 30.20 -3.05 8.17
CA PHE A 30 30.90 -3.01 6.88
C PHE A 30 31.23 -1.57 6.45
N GLY A 31 30.38 -0.61 6.77
CA GLY A 31 30.65 0.82 6.60
C GLY A 31 31.89 1.28 7.36
N TRP A 32 32.14 0.75 8.56
CA TRP A 32 33.36 1.04 9.31
C TRP A 32 34.62 0.58 8.56
N PHE A 33 34.60 -0.62 7.98
CA PHE A 33 35.74 -1.11 7.20
C PHE A 33 35.97 -0.27 5.93
N ALA A 34 34.91 0.15 5.24
CA ALA A 34 35.00 1.05 4.09
C ALA A 34 35.58 2.42 4.50
N TYR A 35 35.05 3.00 5.58
CA TYR A 35 35.54 4.27 6.12
C TYR A 35 37.03 4.19 6.51
N LEU A 36 37.47 3.09 7.12
CA LEU A 36 38.89 2.89 7.43
C LEU A 36 39.78 2.88 6.18
N ASP A 37 39.34 2.20 5.12
CA ASP A 37 40.06 2.14 3.84
C ASP A 37 40.17 3.53 3.21
N ASP A 38 39.07 4.31 3.20
CA ASP A 38 39.04 5.68 2.69
C ASP A 38 39.96 6.62 3.48
N GLN A 39 39.92 6.55 4.82
CA GLN A 39 40.80 7.36 5.67
C GLN A 39 42.26 7.00 5.47
N GLN A 40 42.57 5.70 5.34
CA GLN A 40 43.92 5.23 5.04
C GLN A 40 44.41 5.73 3.67
N ALA A 41 43.55 5.70 2.65
CA ALA A 41 43.86 6.22 1.32
C ALA A 41 44.12 7.74 1.32
N LEU A 42 43.40 8.48 2.18
CA LEU A 42 43.58 9.92 2.38
C LEU A 42 44.75 10.28 3.33
N GLY A 43 45.38 9.28 3.95
CA GLY A 43 46.45 9.49 4.95
C GLY A 43 45.97 10.18 6.23
N GLN A 44 44.67 10.09 6.54
CA GLN A 44 44.05 10.68 7.71
C GLN A 44 43.80 9.62 8.80
N PRO A 45 43.91 9.97 10.09
CA PRO A 45 43.50 9.08 11.16
C PRO A 45 41.97 8.94 11.18
N PRO A 46 41.42 7.73 11.36
CA PRO A 46 39.98 7.56 11.43
C PRO A 46 39.40 8.18 12.70
N GLU A 47 38.37 9.00 12.52
CA GLU A 47 37.66 9.65 13.62
C GLU A 47 36.23 9.13 13.75
N PHE A 48 35.84 8.73 14.97
CA PHE A 48 34.52 8.16 15.22
C PHE A 48 33.38 9.15 14.90
N GLY A 49 33.61 10.45 15.13
CA GLY A 49 32.62 11.49 14.81
C GLY A 49 32.35 11.60 13.30
N GLY A 50 33.41 11.55 12.49
CA GLY A 50 33.29 11.57 11.03
C GLY A 50 32.53 10.35 10.51
N TYR A 51 32.92 9.18 10.99
CA TYR A 51 32.23 7.92 10.68
C TYR A 51 30.74 7.93 11.03
N LEU A 52 30.37 8.42 12.22
CA LEU A 52 28.97 8.51 12.62
C LEU A 52 28.15 9.40 11.68
N ILE A 53 28.71 10.55 11.25
CA ILE A 53 28.02 11.48 10.34
C ILE A 53 27.87 10.85 8.95
N GLU A 54 28.93 10.24 8.43
CA GLU A 54 28.94 9.54 7.14
C GLU A 54 27.86 8.45 7.12
N MET A 55 27.90 7.51 8.07
CA MET A 55 26.95 6.40 8.10
C MET A 55 25.52 6.84 8.39
N SER A 56 25.33 7.91 9.18
CA SER A 56 24.00 8.48 9.40
C SER A 56 23.45 9.07 8.11
N ARG A 57 24.28 9.77 7.33
CA ARG A 57 23.90 10.29 6.02
C ARG A 57 23.52 9.13 5.09
N ASP A 58 24.39 8.14 4.93
CA ASP A 58 24.15 7.00 4.04
C ASP A 58 22.87 6.25 4.42
N THR A 59 22.65 6.02 5.71
CA THR A 59 21.43 5.38 6.22
C THR A 59 20.19 6.22 5.90
N LEU A 60 20.26 7.55 6.09
CA LEU A 60 19.13 8.45 5.85
C LEU A 60 18.87 8.67 4.36
N GLU A 61 19.89 8.69 3.51
CA GLU A 61 19.76 8.79 2.06
C GLU A 61 19.09 7.54 1.49
N ASN A 62 19.52 6.35 1.93
CA ASN A 62 18.86 5.10 1.58
C ASN A 62 17.41 5.05 2.08
N TRP A 63 17.17 5.50 3.32
CA TRP A 63 15.81 5.56 3.86
C TRP A 63 14.93 6.54 3.09
N GLN A 64 15.44 7.72 2.76
CA GLN A 64 14.73 8.75 2.00
C GLN A 64 14.31 8.21 0.63
N SER A 65 15.23 7.60 -0.11
CA SER A 65 14.95 7.11 -1.46
C SER A 65 13.92 5.98 -1.46
N GLU A 66 14.05 5.03 -0.55
CA GLU A 66 13.11 3.91 -0.42
C GLU A 66 11.71 4.39 0.01
N PHE A 67 11.61 5.36 0.93
CA PHE A 67 10.32 5.95 1.31
C PHE A 67 9.67 6.69 0.15
N LEU A 68 10.44 7.48 -0.60
CA LEU A 68 9.95 8.17 -1.77
C LEU A 68 9.46 7.19 -2.83
N GLN A 69 10.21 6.11 -3.07
CA GLN A 69 9.84 5.03 -3.97
C GLN A 69 8.53 4.37 -3.55
N LEU A 70 8.41 3.93 -2.29
CA LEU A 70 7.20 3.28 -1.76
C LEU A 70 6.00 4.22 -1.81
N LEU A 71 6.18 5.49 -1.45
CA LEU A 71 5.12 6.51 -1.52
C LEU A 71 4.67 6.73 -2.96
N TRP A 72 5.59 6.82 -3.91
CA TRP A 72 5.27 6.95 -5.31
C TRP A 72 4.58 5.70 -5.87
N GLN A 73 5.07 4.51 -5.53
CA GLN A 73 4.49 3.25 -5.99
C GLN A 73 3.08 3.05 -5.44
N VAL A 74 2.88 3.16 -4.13
CA VAL A 74 1.57 2.92 -3.50
C VAL A 74 0.64 4.11 -3.69
N GLY A 75 1.11 5.31 -3.33
CA GLY A 75 0.33 6.54 -3.40
C GLY A 75 0.08 7.00 -4.83
N GLY A 76 1.11 6.95 -5.68
CA GLY A 76 0.98 7.28 -7.10
C GLY A 76 0.08 6.29 -7.85
N LEU A 77 0.21 4.97 -7.60
CA LEU A 77 -0.71 3.99 -8.19
C LEU A 77 -2.14 4.18 -7.67
N ALA A 78 -2.33 4.39 -6.37
CA ALA A 78 -3.65 4.65 -5.80
C ALA A 78 -4.28 5.92 -6.41
N PHE A 79 -3.50 6.98 -6.59
CA PHE A 79 -3.93 8.22 -7.25
C PHE A 79 -4.31 7.98 -8.72
N LEU A 80 -3.47 7.28 -9.49
CA LEU A 80 -3.75 6.96 -10.89
C LEU A 80 -4.96 6.04 -11.05
N LEU A 81 -5.17 5.08 -10.15
CA LEU A 81 -6.39 4.26 -10.12
C LEU A 81 -7.62 5.09 -9.76
N PHE A 82 -7.50 6.00 -8.80
CA PHE A 82 -8.61 6.85 -8.38
C PHE A 82 -9.03 7.83 -9.48
N VAL A 83 -8.07 8.53 -10.11
CA VAL A 83 -8.34 9.52 -11.15
C VAL A 83 -8.57 8.88 -12.53
N GLY A 84 -7.90 7.76 -12.79
CA GLY A 84 -7.82 7.13 -14.11
C GLY A 84 -8.68 5.88 -14.29
N SER A 85 -9.57 5.51 -13.36
CA SER A 85 -10.46 4.33 -13.53
C SER A 85 -11.93 4.68 -13.83
N PRO A 86 -12.27 5.29 -14.98
CA PRO A 86 -13.65 5.26 -15.46
C PRO A 86 -14.13 3.81 -15.71
N GLN A 87 -13.20 2.87 -15.93
CA GLN A 87 -13.50 1.44 -16.06
C GLN A 87 -14.02 0.78 -14.77
N SER A 88 -13.70 1.28 -13.57
CA SER A 88 -14.22 0.69 -12.33
C SER A 88 -15.71 1.03 -12.15
N LYS A 89 -16.10 2.27 -12.49
CA LYS A 89 -17.48 2.72 -12.56
C LYS A 89 -18.24 1.98 -13.65
N GLU A 90 -17.74 1.99 -14.88
CA GLU A 90 -18.37 1.28 -16.02
C GLU A 90 -18.54 -0.23 -15.74
N SER A 91 -17.55 -0.87 -15.11
CA SER A 91 -17.66 -2.28 -14.74
C SER A 91 -18.70 -2.53 -13.65
N THR A 92 -18.86 -1.61 -12.70
CA THR A 92 -19.86 -1.69 -11.63
C THR A 92 -21.25 -1.51 -12.20
N ASP A 93 -21.47 -0.47 -13.00
CA ASP A 93 -22.74 -0.19 -13.68
C ASP A 93 -23.16 -1.34 -14.60
N ARG A 94 -22.19 -1.90 -15.34
CA ARG A 94 -22.44 -3.07 -16.21
C ARG A 94 -22.76 -4.33 -15.41
N MET A 95 -22.20 -4.50 -14.22
CA MET A 95 -22.50 -5.62 -13.34
C MET A 95 -23.90 -5.49 -12.76
N GLU A 96 -24.28 -4.29 -12.31
CA GLU A 96 -25.62 -3.96 -11.84
C GLU A 96 -26.67 -4.22 -12.92
N ALA A 97 -26.46 -3.72 -14.14
CA ALA A 97 -27.36 -3.96 -15.27
C ALA A 97 -27.54 -5.46 -15.60
N LYS A 98 -26.49 -6.28 -15.42
CA LYS A 98 -26.58 -7.74 -15.59
C LYS A 98 -27.38 -8.40 -14.47
N ILE A 99 -27.20 -7.97 -13.22
CA ILE A 99 -27.95 -8.48 -12.07
C ILE A 99 -29.44 -8.14 -12.21
N ASP A 100 -29.75 -6.92 -12.62
CA ASP A 100 -31.10 -6.45 -12.93
C ASP A 100 -31.78 -7.29 -14.00
N ALA A 101 -31.07 -7.57 -15.10
CA ALA A 101 -31.56 -8.40 -16.17
C ALA A 101 -31.86 -9.82 -15.66
N LEU A 102 -30.98 -10.40 -14.83
CA LEU A 102 -31.19 -11.71 -14.22
C LEU A 102 -32.40 -11.74 -13.28
N LEU A 103 -32.54 -10.75 -12.39
CA LEU A 103 -33.68 -10.66 -11.47
C LEU A 103 -35.02 -10.56 -12.20
N ARG A 104 -35.05 -9.80 -13.30
CA ARG A 104 -36.24 -9.68 -14.16
C ARG A 104 -36.58 -10.98 -14.90
N LEU A 105 -35.58 -11.80 -15.24
CA LEU A 105 -35.77 -13.09 -15.89
C LEU A 105 -36.21 -14.20 -14.93
N VAL A 106 -35.77 -14.17 -13.66
CA VAL A 106 -36.11 -15.17 -12.64
C VAL A 106 -37.55 -15.01 -12.15
N ASP A 107 -37.93 -13.81 -11.70
CA ASP A 107 -39.30 -13.49 -11.29
C ASP A 107 -39.61 -12.03 -11.64
N PRO A 108 -40.41 -11.76 -12.69
CA PRO A 108 -40.67 -10.40 -13.16
C PRO A 108 -41.37 -9.49 -12.14
N LYS A 109 -42.13 -10.05 -11.20
CA LYS A 109 -42.86 -9.26 -10.19
C LYS A 109 -41.99 -9.02 -8.97
N LYS A 110 -41.43 -10.08 -8.39
CA LYS A 110 -40.56 -9.95 -7.21
C LYS A 110 -39.24 -9.27 -7.52
N GLY A 111 -38.68 -9.51 -8.72
CA GLY A 111 -37.44 -8.88 -9.16
C GLY A 111 -37.57 -7.36 -9.28
N LYS A 112 -38.69 -6.84 -9.83
CA LYS A 112 -38.93 -5.39 -9.90
C LYS A 112 -39.13 -4.76 -8.53
N GLU A 113 -39.79 -5.46 -7.62
CA GLU A 113 -40.00 -4.99 -6.25
C GLU A 113 -38.69 -4.96 -5.47
N ALA A 114 -37.85 -5.99 -5.60
CA ALA A 114 -36.53 -6.06 -4.99
C ALA A 114 -35.57 -4.99 -5.52
N ILE A 115 -35.53 -4.76 -6.84
CA ILE A 115 -34.72 -3.67 -7.42
C ILE A 115 -35.17 -2.32 -6.84
N ARG A 116 -36.48 -2.05 -6.83
CA ARG A 116 -37.02 -0.79 -6.29
C ARG A 116 -36.69 -0.58 -4.81
N GLU A 117 -36.73 -1.64 -4.01
CA GLU A 117 -36.38 -1.58 -2.58
C GLU A 117 -34.90 -1.29 -2.38
N LEU A 118 -34.02 -1.93 -3.18
CA LEU A 118 -32.58 -1.67 -3.17
C LEU A 118 -32.26 -0.25 -3.61
N ASP A 119 -32.88 0.25 -4.69
CA ASP A 119 -32.70 1.63 -5.15
C ASP A 119 -33.04 2.61 -4.03
N LEU A 120 -34.22 2.47 -3.40
CA LEU A 120 -34.66 3.34 -2.29
C LEU A 120 -33.75 3.29 -1.06
N GLN A 121 -33.16 2.13 -0.75
CA GLN A 121 -32.27 1.96 0.39
C GLN A 121 -30.87 2.55 0.13
N TYR A 122 -30.43 2.62 -1.13
CA TYR A 122 -29.06 3.01 -1.51
C TYR A 122 -28.99 4.33 -2.32
N ASP A 123 -30.12 4.96 -2.66
CA ASP A 123 -30.29 6.18 -3.47
C ASP A 123 -29.39 7.36 -3.04
N GLY A 124 -29.02 7.44 -1.76
CA GLY A 124 -28.16 8.49 -1.20
C GLY A 124 -26.64 8.25 -1.31
N ARG A 125 -26.19 7.14 -1.90
CA ARG A 125 -24.75 6.79 -2.05
C ARG A 125 -24.20 6.93 -3.47
N HIS A 126 -25.04 7.30 -4.44
CA HIS A 126 -24.59 7.54 -5.81
C HIS A 126 -23.98 8.94 -5.92
N THR A 127 -22.65 9.01 -5.99
CA THR A 127 -21.93 10.21 -6.46
C THR A 127 -21.91 10.30 -7.99
N ASP A 128 -22.53 9.36 -8.70
CA ASP A 128 -22.47 9.23 -10.15
C ASP A 128 -23.88 9.26 -10.76
N GLU A 129 -24.05 10.09 -11.80
CA GLU A 129 -25.34 10.28 -12.47
C GLU A 129 -25.81 8.99 -13.17
N PRO A 130 -27.09 8.62 -13.05
CA PRO A 130 -27.64 7.43 -13.68
C PRO A 130 -27.81 7.66 -15.18
N HIS A 131 -26.81 7.28 -15.97
CA HIS A 131 -26.89 7.25 -17.42
C HIS A 131 -27.25 5.86 -17.94
N ALA A 132 -28.47 5.38 -17.70
CA ALA A 132 -28.97 4.21 -18.44
C ALA A 132 -30.52 4.05 -18.44
N HIS A 133 -31.29 5.12 -18.60
CA HIS A 133 -32.71 5.00 -18.97
C HIS A 133 -33.06 5.93 -20.14
N ARG A 134 -32.54 5.61 -21.33
CA ARG A 134 -33.13 6.10 -22.58
C ARG A 134 -33.53 4.90 -23.44
N ASN A 135 -34.84 4.77 -23.62
CA ASN A 135 -35.50 3.86 -24.55
C ASN A 135 -35.10 4.17 -25.99
#